data_AF-A0A661UW11-F1
#
_entry.id   AF-A0A661UW11-F1
#
_cell.length_a   1.000
_cell.length_b   1.000
_cell.length_c   1.000
_cell.angle_alpha   90.00
_cell.angle_beta   90.00
_cell.angle_gamma   90.00
#
_symmetry.space_group_name_H-M   'P 1'
#
loop_
_entity.id
_entity.type
_entity.pdbx_description
1 polymer ?
#
loop_
_entity_poly.entity_id
_entity_poly.type
_entity_poly.pdbx_seq_one_letter_code
_entity_poly.pdbx_strand_id
1 'polypeptide(L)' 'SASVRPGQVIIYNGWEPYQFENWWDESNLEPGMIKWLHLAGGYGHLKYWPTEWQPCPAMRATRCEIAPADGSPPIGLDES' A
#
# COMPACT_ATOMS: atom_id res chain seq x y z
N SER A 1 14.27 -4.60 10.55
CA SER A 1 14.29 -5.90 11.24
C SER A 1 15.03 -6.91 10.37
N ALA A 2 15.86 -7.78 10.94
CA ALA A 2 16.61 -8.79 10.20
C ALA A 2 15.71 -9.81 9.46
N SER A 3 14.44 -9.91 9.85
CA SER A 3 13.46 -10.83 9.24
C SER A 3 12.76 -10.25 8.00
N VAL A 4 13.00 -8.99 7.65
CA VAL A 4 12.35 -8.34 6.49
C VAL A 4 13.29 -8.44 5.29
N ARG A 5 12.74 -8.81 4.12
CA ARG A 5 13.50 -8.87 2.87
C ARG A 5 14.05 -7.49 2.51
N PRO A 6 15.32 -7.35 2.07
CA PRO A 6 15.84 -6.10 1.55
C PRO A 6 14.99 -5.52 0.41
N GLY A 7 14.78 -4.20 0.41
CA GLY A 7 13.91 -3.50 -0.55
C GLY A 7 12.41 -3.58 -0.24
N GLN A 8 12.04 -4.11 0.94
CA GLN A 8 10.67 -4.15 1.41
C GLN A 8 10.53 -3.33 2.70
N VAL A 9 9.47 -2.53 2.77
CA VAL A 9 8.99 -1.90 4.00
C VAL A 9 7.64 -2.51 4.37
N ILE A 10 7.40 -2.65 5.67
CA ILE A 10 6.14 -3.17 6.21
C ILE A 10 5.65 -2.19 7.27
N ILE A 11 4.46 -1.63 7.04
CA ILE A 11 3.66 -0.93 8.04
C ILE A 11 2.53 -1.89 8.42
N TYR A 12 2.29 -2.05 9.72
CA TYR A 12 1.16 -2.82 10.20
C TYR A 12 -0.10 -1.97 10.04
N ASN A 13 -1.15 -2.52 9.45
CA ASN A 13 -2.40 -1.78 9.27
C ASN A 13 -3.09 -1.46 10.60
N GLY A 14 -3.89 -0.39 10.59
CA GLY A 14 -4.81 -0.05 11.68
C GLY A 14 -4.23 0.97 12.67
N TRP A 15 -3.27 1.77 12.22
CA TRP A 15 -2.92 3.00 12.94
C TRP A 15 -3.98 4.06 12.70
N GLU A 16 -4.19 4.90 13.69
CA GLU A 16 -5.08 6.05 13.56
C GLU A 16 -4.34 7.23 12.95
N PRO A 17 -4.95 8.01 12.03
CA PRO A 17 -4.25 9.09 11.33
C PRO A 17 -3.60 10.15 12.22
N TYR A 18 -4.18 10.43 13.40
CA TYR A 18 -3.60 11.41 14.35
C TYR A 18 -2.26 10.96 14.94
N GLN A 19 -1.89 9.69 14.79
CA GLN A 19 -0.60 9.16 15.23
C GLN A 19 0.54 9.53 14.28
N PHE A 20 0.21 10.05 13.09
CA PHE A 20 1.17 10.50 12.08
C PHE A 20 1.21 12.03 11.98
N GLU A 21 2.37 12.56 11.58
CA GLU A 21 2.50 13.97 11.27
C GLU A 21 1.59 14.35 10.10
N ASN A 22 1.00 15.54 10.14
CA ASN A 22 0.08 16.05 9.13
C ASN A 22 -1.14 15.15 8.85
N TRP A 23 -1.43 14.18 9.71
CA TRP A 23 -2.51 13.21 9.54
C TRP A 23 -2.35 12.33 8.28
N TRP A 24 -1.10 12.12 7.84
CA TRP A 24 -0.79 11.32 6.65
C TRP A 24 -0.42 9.89 7.04
N ASP A 25 -1.44 9.02 7.03
CA ASP A 25 -1.32 7.61 7.39
C ASP A 25 -0.86 6.75 6.20
N GLU A 26 -0.79 5.42 6.41
CA GLU A 26 -0.48 4.48 5.34
C GLU A 26 -1.49 4.52 4.18
N SER A 27 -2.75 4.83 4.47
CA SER A 27 -3.83 4.87 3.48
C SER A 27 -3.59 5.96 2.43
N ASN A 28 -2.91 7.06 2.80
CA ASN A 28 -2.52 8.11 1.86
C ASN A 28 -1.53 7.66 0.78
N LEU A 29 -0.79 6.56 0.99
CA LEU A 29 0.13 6.00 0.00
C LEU A 29 -0.57 5.05 -0.98
N GLU A 30 -1.77 4.57 -0.66
CA GLU A 30 -2.42 3.50 -1.40
C GLU A 30 -3.34 4.06 -2.52
N PRO A 31 -3.02 3.83 -3.81
CA PRO A 31 -3.78 4.41 -4.94
C PRO A 31 -5.16 3.76 -5.18
N GLY A 32 -5.57 2.79 -4.35
CA GLY A 32 -6.88 2.13 -4.48
C GLY A 32 -7.06 1.30 -5.77
N MET A 33 -5.98 0.81 -6.39
CA MET A 33 -6.07 0.10 -7.68
C MET A 33 -6.91 -1.16 -7.60
N ILE A 34 -7.82 -1.36 -8.55
CA ILE A 34 -8.61 -2.58 -8.69
C ILE A 34 -8.06 -3.49 -9.80
N LYS A 35 -8.20 -4.80 -9.64
CA LYS A 35 -7.94 -5.75 -10.72
C LYS A 35 -9.09 -5.70 -11.72
N TRP A 36 -8.79 -5.51 -13.01
CA TRP A 36 -9.79 -5.47 -14.09
C TRP A 36 -10.72 -6.70 -14.14
N LEU A 37 -10.22 -7.86 -13.70
CA LEU A 37 -11.02 -9.09 -13.57
C LEU A 37 -12.27 -8.89 -12.69
N HIS A 38 -12.21 -8.03 -11.67
CA HIS A 38 -13.34 -7.75 -10.79
C HIS A 38 -14.49 -7.01 -11.48
N LEU A 39 -14.30 -6.57 -12.73
CA LEU A 39 -15.35 -5.94 -13.56
C LEU A 39 -16.08 -6.95 -14.46
N ALA A 40 -15.65 -8.21 -14.53
CA ALA A 40 -16.38 -9.23 -15.27
C ALA A 40 -17.70 -9.55 -14.55
N GLY A 41 -18.84 -9.57 -15.25
CA GLY A 41 -20.15 -9.83 -14.61
C GLY A 41 -21.07 -10.82 -15.36
N GLY A 42 -20.65 -11.27 -16.54
CA GLY A 42 -21.48 -12.04 -17.47
C GLY A 42 -21.18 -13.54 -17.53
N TYR A 43 -20.34 -14.07 -16.65
CA TYR A 43 -19.81 -15.44 -16.78
C TYR A 43 -20.10 -16.33 -15.58
N GLY A 44 -21.12 -17.18 -15.69
CA GLY A 44 -21.43 -18.22 -14.71
C GLY A 44 -21.57 -17.67 -13.28
N HIS A 45 -20.59 -18.00 -12.43
CA HIS A 45 -20.51 -17.61 -11.03
C HIS A 45 -19.88 -16.22 -10.78
N LEU A 46 -19.35 -15.58 -11.82
CA LEU A 46 -18.77 -14.24 -11.77
C LEU A 46 -19.87 -13.19 -11.91
N LYS A 47 -20.63 -13.00 -10.84
CA LYS A 47 -21.73 -12.02 -10.75
C LYS A 47 -21.51 -11.19 -9.49
N TYR A 48 -21.81 -9.90 -9.57
CA TYR A 48 -21.77 -9.01 -8.42
C TYR A 48 -22.74 -9.49 -7.33
N TRP A 49 -22.24 -9.58 -6.10
CA TRP A 49 -23.03 -9.77 -4.88
C TRP A 49 -22.50 -8.83 -3.80
N PRO A 50 -23.31 -8.34 -2.84
CA PRO A 50 -22.84 -7.41 -1.82
C PRO A 50 -21.56 -7.85 -1.08
N THR A 51 -21.37 -9.15 -0.88
CA THR A 51 -20.22 -9.73 -0.16
C THR A 51 -19.26 -10.53 -1.07
N GLU A 52 -19.62 -10.77 -2.33
CA GLU A 52 -18.84 -11.58 -3.27
C GLU A 52 -18.66 -10.87 -4.62
N TRP A 53 -17.51 -11.11 -5.26
CA TRP A 53 -17.24 -10.64 -6.62
C TRP A 53 -17.37 -9.11 -6.79
N GLN A 54 -16.99 -8.39 -5.74
CA GLN A 54 -16.91 -6.94 -5.70
C GLN A 54 -15.57 -6.45 -6.26
N PRO A 55 -15.53 -5.27 -6.91
CA PRO A 55 -14.29 -4.53 -7.10
C PRO A 55 -13.64 -4.20 -5.75
N CYS A 56 -12.62 -4.96 -5.38
CA CYS A 56 -11.83 -4.71 -4.17
C CYS A 56 -10.47 -4.08 -4.54
N PRO A 57 -10.05 -3.00 -3.86
CA PRO A 57 -8.71 -2.45 -3.98
C PRO A 57 -7.63 -3.49 -3.62
N ALA A 58 -6.58 -3.54 -4.41
CA ALA A 58 -5.35 -4.25 -4.10
C ALA A 58 -4.33 -3.25 -3.56
N MET A 59 -4.08 -3.33 -2.26
CA MET A 59 -3.28 -2.35 -1.51
C MET A 59 -1.85 -2.84 -1.25
N ARG A 60 -1.61 -4.15 -1.41
CA ARG A 60 -0.27 -4.72 -1.32
C ARG A 60 0.52 -4.49 -2.62
N ALA A 61 1.82 -4.30 -2.46
CA ALA A 61 2.81 -4.05 -3.53
C ALA A 61 2.89 -2.62 -4.07
N THR A 62 2.25 -1.64 -3.41
CA THR A 62 2.54 -0.22 -3.62
C THR A 62 4.05 0.05 -3.45
N ARG A 63 4.61 0.84 -4.37
CA ARG A 63 6.01 1.28 -4.35
C ARG A 63 6.06 2.70 -3.83
N CYS A 64 6.95 2.97 -2.90
CA CYS A 64 7.22 4.29 -2.35
C CYS A 64 8.72 4.50 -2.21
N GLU A 65 9.13 5.77 -2.19
CA GLU A 65 10.46 6.17 -1.76
C GLU A 65 10.51 6.27 -0.24
N ILE A 66 11.70 6.09 0.34
CA ILE A 66 11.92 6.16 1.79
C ILE A 66 13.05 7.15 2.04
N ALA A 67 12.83 8.06 2.97
CA ALA A 67 13.84 8.98 3.48
C ALA A 67 13.87 8.94 5.01
N PRO A 68 15.01 9.28 5.64
CA PRO A 68 15.06 9.56 7.07
C PRO A 68 14.03 10.64 7.46
N ALA A 69 13.33 10.44 8.58
CA ALA A 69 12.27 11.34 9.02
C ALA A 69 12.79 12.75 9.37
N ASP A 70 14.05 12.86 9.75
CA ASP A 70 14.75 14.13 10.03
C ASP A 70 15.23 14.84 8.76
N GLY A 71 14.98 14.28 7.56
CA GLY A 71 15.42 14.83 6.29
C GLY A 71 16.92 14.69 6.03
N SER A 72 17.65 13.98 6.89
CA SER A 72 19.05 13.67 6.66
C SER A 72 19.20 12.82 5.40
N PRO A 73 20.29 12.99 4.62
CA PRO A 73 20.55 12.09 3.50
C PRO A 73 20.70 10.65 4.02
N PRO A 74 20.24 9.64 3.26
CA PRO A 74 20.42 8.24 3.63
C PRO A 74 21.91 7.94 3.79
N ILE A 75 22.29 7.36 4.92
CA ILE A 75 23.68 7.03 5.25
C ILE A 75 24.22 6.06 4.18
N GLY A 76 25.25 6.48 3.43
CA GLY A 76 25.95 5.63 2.45
C GLY A 76 25.62 5.88 0.98
N LEU A 77 24.95 6.99 0.64
CA LEU A 77 24.88 7.53 -0.72
C LEU A 77 25.59 8.88 -0.75
N ASP A 78 26.91 8.88 -0.57
CA ASP A 78 27.72 9.94 -1.16
C ASP A 78 27.81 9.68 -2.66
N GLU A 79 27.81 10.77 -3.42
CA GLU A 79 27.63 10.81 -4.87
C GLU A 79 28.52 9.78 -5.62
N SER A 80 27.87 8.91 -6.40
CA SER A 80 28.52 8.08 -7.44
C SER A 80 27.99 8.44 -8.81
#